data_AF-A0A936T3Q6-F1
#
_entry.id   AF-A0A936T3Q6-F1
#
_cell.length_a   1.000
_cell.length_b   1.000
_cell.length_c   1.000
_cell.angle_alpha   90.00
_cell.angle_beta   90.00
_cell.angle_gamma   90.00
#
_symmetry.space_group_name_H-M   'P 1'
#
loop_
_entity.id
_entity.type
_entity.pdbx_description
1 polymer ?
#
loop_
_entity_poly.entity_id
_entity_poly.type
_entity_poly.pdbx_seq_one_letter_code
_entity_poly.pdbx_strand_id
1 'polypeptide(L)' 'MIHRVDDRLRDEARRFRLVFACDDCAQYDAERDRCSLEYPHAMHRARDLDHCSEVTFCKAFELR' A
#
# COMPACT_ATOMS: atom_id res chain seq x y z
N MET A 1 2.96 -6.42 -6.72
CA MET A 1 4.28 -5.85 -7.13
C MET A 1 5.05 -5.54 -5.87
N ILE A 2 6.25 -6.10 -5.67
CA ILE A 2 7.05 -5.88 -4.46
C ILE A 2 8.05 -4.75 -4.75
N HIS A 3 8.07 -3.71 -3.91
CA HIS A 3 9.02 -2.61 -3.98
C HIS A 3 9.89 -2.57 -2.73
N ARG A 4 11.19 -2.34 -2.93
CA ARG A 4 12.10 -2.04 -1.84
C ARG A 4 11.78 -0.66 -1.26
N VAL A 5 11.77 -0.57 0.06
CA VAL A 5 11.63 0.69 0.79
C VAL A 5 13.01 1.30 0.98
N ASP A 6 13.26 2.39 0.26
CA ASP A 6 14.45 3.22 0.37
C ASP A 6 14.11 4.59 0.99
N ASP A 7 15.14 5.38 1.26
CA ASP A 7 14.97 6.68 1.92
C ASP A 7 14.19 7.68 1.05
N ARG A 8 14.27 7.53 -0.28
CA ARG A 8 13.50 8.34 -1.21
C ARG A 8 12.01 8.06 -1.09
N LEU A 9 11.61 6.80 -1.08
CA LEU A 9 10.20 6.42 -0.91
C LEU A 9 9.66 6.88 0.44
N ARG A 10 10.46 6.80 1.51
CA ARG A 10 10.07 7.31 2.84
C ARG A 10 9.84 8.83 2.82
N ASP A 11 10.74 9.57 2.17
CA ASP A 11 10.60 11.02 2.03
C ASP A 11 9.37 11.39 1.19
N GLU A 12 9.17 10.74 0.05
CA GLU A 12 8.01 10.93 -0.81
C GLU A 12 6.70 10.59 -0.07
N ALA A 13 6.67 9.49 0.69
CA ALA A 13 5.52 9.10 1.49
C ALA A 13 5.13 10.16 2.52
N ARG A 14 6.11 10.76 3.21
CA ARG A 14 5.87 11.87 4.16
C ARG A 14 5.44 13.15 3.44
N ARG A 15 6.15 13.53 2.38
CA ARG A 15 5.92 14.77 1.63
C ARG A 15 4.55 14.79 0.96
N PHE A 16 4.16 13.68 0.35
CA PHE A 16 2.92 13.55 -0.41
C PHE A 16 1.80 12.86 0.35
N ARG A 17 2.02 12.47 1.61
CA ARG A 17 1.07 11.74 2.47
C ARG A 17 0.51 10.52 1.75
N LEU A 18 1.41 9.68 1.22
CA LEU A 18 1.01 8.52 0.43
C LEU A 18 0.20 7.54 1.27
N VAL A 19 -0.93 7.13 0.70
CA VAL A 19 -1.84 6.15 1.26
C VAL A 19 -1.73 4.88 0.44
N PHE A 20 -1.19 3.82 1.03
CA PHE A 20 -0.86 2.58 0.31
C PHE A 20 -1.31 1.30 1.02
N ALA A 21 -1.80 1.41 2.26
CA ALA A 21 -2.34 0.27 2.99
C ALA A 21 -3.83 0.05 2.65
N CYS A 22 -4.28 -1.21 2.68
CA CYS A 22 -5.66 -1.56 2.37
C CYS A 22 -6.68 -0.85 3.25
N ASP A 23 -6.40 -0.67 4.53
CA ASP A 23 -7.33 -0.04 5.46
C ASP A 23 -7.69 1.41 5.09
N ASP A 24 -6.83 2.07 4.31
CA ASP A 24 -7.02 3.44 3.83
C ASP A 24 -7.38 3.47 2.32
N CYS A 25 -7.62 2.30 1.71
CA CYS A 25 -7.96 2.14 0.31
C CYS A 25 -9.47 2.27 0.08
N ALA A 26 -9.88 3.04 -0.93
CA ALA A 26 -11.29 3.19 -1.32
C ALA A 26 -11.98 1.87 -1.76
N GLN A 27 -11.22 0.82 -2.03
CA GLN A 27 -11.73 -0.49 -2.45
C GLN A 27 -11.76 -1.50 -1.29
N TYR A 28 -11.34 -1.13 -0.09
CA TYR A 28 -11.40 -2.02 1.06
C TYR A 28 -12.77 -1.91 1.75
N ASP A 29 -13.45 -3.04 1.87
CA ASP A 29 -14.69 -3.22 2.60
C ASP A 29 -14.33 -3.71 4.02
N ALA A 30 -14.29 -2.77 4.96
CA ALA A 30 -13.93 -3.05 6.36
C ALA A 30 -14.99 -3.89 7.09
N GLU A 31 -16.27 -3.81 6.68
CA GLU A 31 -17.35 -4.58 7.31
C GLU A 31 -17.21 -6.08 7.02
N ARG A 32 -16.71 -6.41 5.83
CA ARG A 32 -16.59 -7.80 5.35
C ARG A 32 -15.16 -8.30 5.27
N ASP A 33 -14.21 -7.51 5.76
CA ASP A 33 -12.78 -7.74 5.70
C ASP A 33 -12.28 -8.24 4.33
N ARG A 34 -12.52 -7.46 3.27
CA ARG A 34 -12.12 -7.85 1.91
C ARG A 34 -11.86 -6.66 0.99
N CYS A 35 -11.22 -6.92 -0.15
CA CYS A 35 -11.22 -5.98 -1.26
C CYS A 35 -12.47 -6.18 -2.12
N SER A 36 -13.15 -5.10 -2.53
CA SER A 36 -14.29 -5.09 -3.46
C SER A 36 -13.94 -5.63 -4.86
N LEU A 37 -12.65 -5.63 -5.20
CA LEU A 37 -12.11 -6.16 -6.46
C LEU A 37 -11.52 -7.56 -6.29
N GLU A 38 -11.76 -8.20 -5.15
CA GLU A 38 -11.39 -9.60 -4.86
C GLU A 38 -9.87 -9.87 -4.80
N TYR A 39 -9.04 -8.82 -4.75
CA TYR A 39 -7.60 -8.98 -4.50
C TYR A 39 -7.33 -9.42 -3.05
N PRO A 40 -6.34 -10.31 -2.82
CA PRO A 40 -5.82 -10.59 -1.49
C PRO A 40 -5.36 -9.29 -0.81
N HIS A 41 -5.76 -9.07 0.45
CA HIS A 41 -5.51 -7.79 1.15
C HIS A 41 -4.60 -7.92 2.38
N ALA A 42 -4.45 -9.12 2.96
CA ALA A 42 -3.70 -9.31 4.21
C ALA A 42 -2.25 -8.77 4.13
N MET A 43 -1.58 -8.97 3.00
CA MET A 43 -0.20 -8.50 2.75
C MET A 43 -0.08 -6.99 2.54
N HIS A 44 -1.20 -6.28 2.38
CA HIS A 44 -1.26 -4.84 2.12
C HIS A 44 -1.67 -4.04 3.37
N ARG A 45 -1.67 -4.66 4.56
CA ARG A 45 -2.03 -3.99 5.82
C ARG A 45 -0.85 -3.26 6.50
N ALA A 46 0.38 -3.49 6.05
CA ALA A 46 1.54 -2.80 6.60
C ALA A 46 1.47 -1.30 6.27
N ARG A 47 1.34 -0.46 7.30
CA ARG A 47 1.19 1.01 7.18
C ARG A 47 2.49 1.79 7.36
N ASP A 48 3.54 1.15 7.86
CA ASP A 48 4.73 1.86 8.33
C ASP A 48 5.97 1.54 7.49
N LEU A 49 6.40 2.53 6.69
CA LEU A 49 7.60 2.44 5.86
C LEU A 49 8.91 2.65 6.65
N ASP A 50 8.85 3.19 7.87
CA ASP A 50 10.03 3.35 8.72
C ASP A 50 10.44 2.00 9.36
N HIS A 51 9.55 1.02 9.37
CA HIS A 51 9.77 -0.31 9.97
C HIS A 51 9.72 -1.49 9.00
N CYS A 52 9.63 -1.25 7.69
CA CYS A 52 9.70 -2.30 6.68
C CYS A 52 10.80 -2.06 5.64
N SER A 53 11.34 -3.14 5.10
CA SER A 53 12.31 -3.12 3.99
C SER A 53 11.66 -3.25 2.62
N GLU A 54 10.42 -3.74 2.58
CA GLU A 54 9.66 -3.99 1.37
C GLU A 54 8.17 -3.66 1.57
N VAL A 55 7.52 -3.20 0.51
CA VAL A 55 6.08 -2.97 0.44
C VAL A 55 5.51 -3.68 -0.78
N THR A 56 4.36 -4.32 -0.62
CA THR A 56 3.64 -4.96 -1.72
C THR A 56 2.49 -4.06 -2.17
N PHE A 57 2.43 -3.70 -3.45
CA PHE A 57 1.29 -3.03 -4.04
C PHE A 57 0.38 -4.02 -4.78
N CYS A 58 -0.93 -3.87 -4.59
CA CYS A 58 -1.97 -4.68 -5.21
C CYS A 58 -2.19 -4.36 -6.70
N LYS A 59 -1.86 -3.13 -7.12
CA LYS A 59 -1.99 -2.65 -8.51
C LYS A 59 -0.68 -2.01 -8.94
N ALA A 60 -0.22 -2.32 -10.14
CA ALA A 60 0.84 -1.56 -10.78
C ALA A 60 0.23 -0.28 -11.35
N PHE A 61 0.85 0.87 -11.06
CA PHE A 61 0.54 2.12 -11.75
C PHE A 61 1.58 2.33 -12.84
N GLU A 62 1.15 2.31 -14.09
CA GLU A 62 2.01 2.63 -15.23
C GLU A 62 1.71 4.07 -15.67
N LEU A 63 2.73 4.94 -15.58
CA LEU A 63 2.70 6.22 -16.28
C LEU A 63 2.95 5.94 -17.77
N ARG A 64 1.97 6.26 -18.61
CA ARG A 64 2.14 6.35 -20.07
C ARG A 64 2.58 7.74 -20.46
#